data_AF-A0A5D3BE30-F1
#
_entry.id   AF-A0A5D3BE30-F1
#
_cell.length_a   1.000
_cell.length_b   1.000
_cell.length_c   1.000
_cell.angle_alpha   90.00
_cell.angle_beta   90.00
_cell.angle_gamma   90.00
#
_symmetry.space_group_name_H-M   'P 1'
#
loop_
_entity.id
_entity.type
_entity.pdbx_description
1 polymer ?
#
loop_
_entity_poly.entity_id
_entity_poly.type
_entity_poly.pdbx_seq_one_letter_code
_entity_poly.pdbx_strand_id
1 'polypeptide(L)' 'MTSATLNMLAADKLNGNNYASWKNTINTVLIIDDLRFVLVEECPQVPAVNATRTVREAYERWAKANEKA' A
#
# COMPACT_ATOMS: atom_id res chain seq x y z
N MET A 1 -10.15 8.62 -6.77
CA MET A 1 -9.08 7.65 -7.09
C MET A 1 -9.48 6.27 -6.56
N THR A 2 -10.39 5.57 -7.24
CA THR A 2 -11.02 4.35 -6.69
C THR A 2 -11.26 3.24 -7.73
N SER A 3 -10.97 3.46 -9.02
CA SER A 3 -11.63 2.63 -10.04
C SER A 3 -10.98 1.28 -10.36
N ALA A 4 -9.66 1.10 -10.19
CA ALA A 4 -9.01 -0.16 -10.62
C ALA A 4 -9.00 -1.22 -9.52
N THR A 5 -8.61 -0.85 -8.29
CA THR A 5 -8.45 -1.78 -7.16
C THR A 5 -9.80 -2.25 -6.60
N LEU A 6 -10.82 -1.39 -6.52
CA LEU A 6 -12.17 -1.80 -6.10
C LEU A 6 -12.85 -2.72 -7.13
N ASN A 7 -12.65 -2.48 -8.43
CA ASN A 7 -13.24 -3.32 -9.47
C ASN A 7 -12.64 -4.73 -9.49
N MET A 8 -11.32 -4.86 -9.22
CA MET A 8 -10.64 -6.15 -9.14
C MET A 8 -11.14 -6.99 -7.95
N LEU A 9 -11.39 -6.35 -6.81
CA LEU A 9 -11.95 -7.01 -5.62
C LEU A 9 -13.42 -7.39 -5.77
N ALA A 10 -14.19 -6.64 -6.57
CA ALA A 10 -15.58 -6.94 -6.86
C ALA A 10 -15.75 -8.13 -7.82
N ALA A 11 -14.75 -8.39 -8.67
CA ALA A 11 -14.82 -9.44 -9.70
C ALA A 11 -14.66 -10.86 -9.15
N ASP A 12 -13.89 -11.05 -8.07
CA ASP A 12 -13.64 -12.38 -7.47
C ASP A 12 -14.01 -12.37 -5.98
N LYS A 13 -15.31 -12.40 -5.68
CA LYS A 13 -15.82 -12.37 -4.31
C LYS A 13 -15.37 -13.62 -3.54
N LEU A 14 -14.94 -13.43 -2.29
CA LEU A 14 -14.55 -14.52 -1.40
C LEU A 14 -15.68 -15.56 -1.24
N ASN A 15 -15.33 -16.82 -1.41
CA ASN A 15 -16.13 -17.99 -1.10
C ASN A 15 -15.24 -19.11 -0.52
N GLY A 16 -15.86 -20.21 -0.07
CA GLY A 16 -15.14 -21.31 0.58
C GLY A 16 -14.08 -21.98 -0.30
N ASN A 17 -14.29 -22.01 -1.61
CA ASN A 17 -13.43 -22.73 -2.55
C ASN A 17 -12.25 -21.88 -3.05
N ASN A 18 -12.37 -20.54 -3.07
CA ASN A 18 -11.37 -19.64 -3.65
C ASN A 18 -10.48 -18.93 -2.62
N TYR A 19 -10.56 -19.26 -1.32
CA TYR A 19 -9.85 -18.52 -0.26
C TYR A 19 -8.36 -18.26 -0.56
N ALA A 20 -7.61 -19.27 -1.02
CA ALA A 20 -6.20 -19.12 -1.30
C ALA A 20 -5.93 -18.12 -2.44
N SER A 21 -6.64 -18.25 -3.56
CA SER A 21 -6.55 -17.33 -4.70
C SER A 21 -7.02 -15.93 -4.35
N TRP A 22 -8.11 -15.83 -3.58
CA TRP A 22 -8.66 -14.56 -3.09
C TRP A 22 -7.65 -13.83 -2.20
N LYS A 23 -7.05 -14.54 -1.23
CA LYS A 23 -6.03 -14.00 -0.34
C LYS A 23 -4.81 -13.50 -1.12
N ASN A 24 -4.34 -14.27 -2.09
CA ASN A 24 -3.23 -13.85 -2.95
C ASN A 24 -3.57 -12.58 -3.73
N THR A 25 -4.77 -12.51 -4.30
CA THR A 25 -5.25 -11.33 -5.03
C THR A 25 -5.27 -10.08 -4.13
N ILE A 26 -5.79 -10.19 -2.91
CA ILE A 26 -5.79 -9.11 -1.92
C ILE A 26 -4.35 -8.67 -1.60
N ASN A 27 -3.46 -9.61 -1.32
CA ASN A 27 -2.06 -9.30 -1.00
C ASN A 27 -1.38 -8.57 -2.17
N THR A 28 -1.59 -9.02 -3.40
CA THR A 28 -1.08 -8.36 -4.61
C THR A 28 -1.62 -6.95 -4.75
N VAL A 29 -2.92 -6.73 -4.54
CA VAL A 29 -3.52 -5.38 -4.59
C VAL A 29 -2.93 -4.44 -3.54
N LEU A 30 -2.76 -4.92 -2.31
CA LEU A 30 -2.17 -4.12 -1.23
C LEU A 30 -0.72 -3.74 -1.53
N ILE A 31 0.09 -4.65 -2.08
CA ILE A 31 1.45 -4.35 -2.51
C ILE A 31 1.44 -3.32 -3.65
N ILE A 32 0.60 -3.51 -4.67
CA ILE A 32 0.47 -2.56 -5.78
C ILE A 32 0.07 -1.17 -5.27
N ASP A 33 -0.82 -1.08 -4.28
CA ASP A 33 -1.25 0.19 -3.69
C ASP A 33 -0.10 0.90 -2.95
N ASP A 34 0.68 0.17 -2.16
CA ASP A 34 1.89 0.71 -1.51
C ASP A 34 2.95 1.16 -2.53
N LEU A 35 3.17 0.38 -3.59
CA LEU A 35 4.09 0.73 -4.67
C LEU A 35 3.59 1.96 -5.44
N ARG A 36 2.28 2.05 -5.69
CA ARG A 36 1.69 3.23 -6.32
C ARG A 36 1.83 4.46 -5.45
N PHE A 37 1.69 4.32 -4.13
CA PHE A 37 1.88 5.42 -3.18
C PHE A 37 3.29 6.00 -3.31
N VAL A 38 4.34 5.18 -3.34
CA VAL A 38 5.73 5.68 -3.50
C VAL A 38 6.05 6.21 -4.90
N LEU A 39 5.31 5.80 -5.93
CA LEU A 39 5.44 6.33 -7.29
C LEU A 39 4.78 7.71 -7.47
N VAL A 40 3.77 8.02 -6.66
CA VAL A 40 3.00 9.28 -6.74
C VAL A 40 3.52 10.30 -5.72
N GLU A 41 3.84 9.86 -4.52
CA GLU A 41 4.35 10.72 -3.44
C GLU A 41 5.88 10.79 -3.51
N GLU A 42 6.41 12.02 -3.53
CA GLU A 42 7.85 12.26 -3.48
C GLU A 42 8.44 11.74 -2.17
N CYS A 43 9.67 11.19 -2.24
CA CYS A 43 10.40 10.71 -1.07
C CYS A 43 10.60 11.85 -0.05
N PRO A 44 10.02 11.75 1.16
CA PRO A 44 10.20 12.76 2.18
C PRO A 44 11.66 12.82 2.64
N GLN A 45 12.10 14.00 3.07
CA GLN A 45 13.43 14.15 3.68
C GLN A 45 13.52 13.32 4.96
N VAL A 46 14.70 12.74 5.22
CA VAL A 46 14.97 12.01 6.46
C VAL A 46 14.74 12.95 7.66
N PRO A 47 13.83 12.60 8.59
CA PRO A 47 13.51 13.45 9.73
C PRO A 47 14.72 13.66 10.64
N ALA A 48 14.90 14.89 11.13
CA ALA A 48 15.83 15.16 12.22
C ALA A 48 15.39 14.47 13.52
N VAL A 49 16.33 14.26 14.46
CA VAL A 49 16.06 13.59 15.75
C VAL A 49 14.95 14.29 16.55
N ASN A 50 14.88 15.63 16.46
CA ASN A 50 13.88 16.46 17.12
C ASN A 50 12.67 16.80 16.23
N ALA A 51 12.52 16.15 15.08
CA ALA A 51 11.38 16.37 14.19
C ALA A 51 10.06 16.02 14.89
N THR A 52 8.99 16.72 14.50
CA THR A 52 7.65 16.46 15.02
C THR A 52 7.21 15.05 14.67
N ARG A 53 6.28 14.50 15.46
CA ARG A 53 5.74 13.15 15.23
C ARG A 53 5.18 13.01 13.81
N THR A 54 4.45 14.02 13.32
CA THR A 54 3.85 14.01 11.98
C THR A 54 4.89 13.89 10.86
N VAL A 55 6.02 14.59 10.95
CA VAL A 55 7.10 14.50 9.96
C VAL A 55 7.73 13.11 9.97
N ARG A 56 7.90 12.53 11.17
CA ARG A 56 8.44 11.18 11.31
C ARG A 56 7.50 10.12 10.75
N GLU A 57 6.21 10.19 11.10
CA GLU A 57 5.17 9.28 10.62
C GLU A 57 5.04 9.31 9.09
N ALA A 58 5.17 10.50 8.46
CA ALA A 58 5.15 10.63 7.01
C ALA A 58 6.31 9.89 6.34
N TYR A 59 7.53 10.08 6.86
CA TYR A 59 8.71 9.38 6.36
C TYR A 59 8.62 7.86 6.61
N GLU A 60 8.25 7.44 7.81
CA GLU A 60 8.11 6.02 8.17
C GLU A 60 7.07 5.31 7.28
N ARG A 61 5.93 5.96 6.99
CA ARG A 61 4.92 5.44 6.08
C ARG A 61 5.50 5.24 4.67
N TRP A 62 6.21 6.24 4.14
CA TRP A 62 6.82 6.15 2.82
C TRP A 62 7.90 5.08 2.75
N ALA A 63 8.81 5.05 3.73
CA ALA A 63 9.87 4.05 3.81
C ALA A 63 9.31 2.62 3.86
N LYS A 64 8.29 2.37 4.70
CA LYS A 64 7.63 1.07 4.80
C LYS A 64 6.93 0.63 3.52
N ALA A 65 6.36 1.58 2.76
CA ALA A 65 5.77 1.27 1.46
C ALA A 65 6.85 0.95 0.42
N ASN A 66 7.99 1.67 0.46
CA ASN A 66 9.13 1.44 -0.44
C ASN A 66 9.86 0.12 -0.18
N GLU A 67 9.90 -0.37 1.07
CA GLU A 67 10.45 -1.69 1.43
C GLU A 67 9.74 -2.88 0.77
N LYS A 68 8.54 -2.67 0.20
CA LYS A 68 7.77 -3.70 -0.49
C LYS A 68 8.09 -3.83 -1.98
N ALA A 69 8.96 -2.96 -2.51
CA ALA A 69 9.51 -3.05 -3.86
C ALA A 69 10.63 -4.08 -3.93
#